data_AF-A0A839U144-F1
#
_entry.id   AF-A0A839U144-F1
#
_cell.length_a   1.000
_cell.length_b   1.000
_cell.length_c   1.000
_cell.angle_alpha   90.00
_cell.angle_beta   90.00
_cell.angle_gamma   90.00
#
_symmetry.space_group_name_H-M   'P 1'
#
loop_
_entity.id
_entity.type
_entity.pdbx_description
1 polymer ?
#
loop_
_entity_poly.entity_id
_entity_poly.type
_entity_poly.pdbx_seq_one_letter_code
_entity_poly.pdbx_strand_id
1 'polypeptide(L)'
;MSGPGTFNVLSGNVIQTGDSSGFTGNTNVARGNLFVNGTLGGTIAVQDSGLLSGTGTVGSTSINDGGLLAPGNSIGTLQVNGNLSFNQGSTYQVEVDPAGSSDRTLVSGNATLGGAHVDVIASAGSWRIGTAYTILTAAGGLNGSEFAVVTSNLQFLDPVLTYDPSNVMLILRRNDIDFAEIAKTPNQRRAAKSIDDFIALDPNPDDYPLIGKLLGLDKATAPLTIAQLPGEIHASLKSALLDDSHFIRDAANNRLRAAFEAVAAPSFPVLAYGPDGVEPQAGTGDRFAVWGQGFGSWANWNSNDQVPGLDRSVGGFLIGGDVPFGESVRVGALAGYSRTSTNLAWVLQPMSIIII
;
A
#
# COMPACT_ATOMS: atom_id res chain seq x y z
N MET A 1 -5.57 30.05 -29.85
CA MET A 1 -6.97 30.26 -30.29
C MET A 1 -7.35 31.70 -30.04
N SER A 2 -8.23 32.29 -30.86
CA SER A 2 -8.71 33.67 -30.69
C SER A 2 -10.14 33.87 -31.20
N GLY A 3 -10.79 34.96 -30.77
CA GLY A 3 -12.13 35.36 -31.21
C GLY A 3 -13.29 34.72 -30.42
N PRO A 4 -14.55 35.01 -30.82
CA PRO A 4 -15.76 34.70 -30.03
C PRO A 4 -16.36 33.31 -30.30
N GLY A 5 -15.60 32.39 -30.89
CA GLY A 5 -16.10 31.07 -31.30
C GLY A 5 -16.44 30.13 -30.13
N THR A 6 -16.98 28.95 -30.43
CA THR A 6 -17.24 27.91 -29.43
C THR A 6 -16.22 26.79 -29.52
N PHE A 7 -15.72 26.33 -28.37
CA PHE A 7 -14.83 25.19 -28.25
C PHE A 7 -15.49 24.09 -27.41
N ASN A 8 -15.74 22.92 -28.01
CA ASN A 8 -16.42 21.82 -27.32
C ASN A 8 -15.47 20.65 -27.09
N VAL A 9 -15.31 20.24 -25.84
CA VAL A 9 -14.58 19.03 -25.44
C VAL A 9 -15.61 17.95 -25.12
N LEU A 10 -15.92 17.12 -26.11
CA LEU A 10 -17.02 16.16 -26.03
C LEU A 10 -16.61 14.79 -25.46
N SER A 11 -15.33 14.43 -25.56
CA SER A 11 -14.77 13.17 -25.08
C SER A 11 -13.23 13.21 -25.14
N GLY A 12 -12.57 12.30 -24.42
CA GLY A 12 -11.12 12.14 -24.48
C GLY A 12 -10.37 13.28 -23.78
N ASN A 13 -9.05 13.32 -23.97
CA ASN A 13 -8.18 14.29 -23.31
C ASN A 13 -7.76 15.39 -24.30
N VAL A 14 -7.95 16.65 -23.90
CA VAL A 14 -7.39 17.82 -24.59
C VAL A 14 -6.42 18.54 -23.66
N ILE A 15 -5.20 18.72 -24.12
CA ILE A 15 -4.15 19.43 -23.36
C ILE A 15 -3.86 20.74 -24.07
N GLN A 16 -4.17 21.85 -23.40
CA GLN A 16 -3.99 23.21 -23.89
C GLN A 16 -2.76 23.83 -23.23
N THR A 17 -1.65 23.90 -23.96
CA THR A 17 -0.35 24.40 -23.45
C THR A 17 0.03 25.80 -23.95
N GLY A 18 -0.58 26.26 -25.04
CA GLY A 18 -0.27 27.56 -25.65
C GLY A 18 -0.99 28.75 -25.02
N ASP A 19 -0.66 29.95 -25.51
CA ASP A 19 -1.40 31.17 -25.17
C ASP A 19 -2.64 31.33 -26.08
N SER A 20 -3.81 31.27 -25.46
CA SER A 20 -5.11 31.58 -26.07
C SER A 20 -5.87 32.64 -25.27
N SER A 21 -5.14 33.60 -24.70
CA SER A 21 -5.71 34.80 -24.05
C SER A 21 -6.64 35.60 -24.97
N GLY A 22 -6.37 35.61 -26.28
CA GLY A 22 -7.22 36.26 -27.28
C GLY A 22 -8.53 35.52 -27.61
N PHE A 23 -8.77 34.34 -27.04
CA PHE A 23 -10.06 33.66 -27.16
C PHE A 23 -11.07 34.33 -26.24
N THR A 24 -12.23 34.72 -26.78
CA THR A 24 -13.26 35.46 -26.04
C THR A 24 -14.62 34.75 -26.03
N GLY A 25 -14.69 33.58 -26.67
CA GLY A 25 -15.92 32.81 -26.77
C GLY A 25 -16.14 31.83 -25.61
N ASN A 26 -16.86 30.75 -25.88
CA ASN A 26 -17.29 29.78 -24.87
C ASN A 26 -16.59 28.43 -25.06
N THR A 27 -16.06 27.89 -23.97
CA THR A 27 -15.58 26.52 -23.89
C THR A 27 -16.58 25.66 -23.14
N ASN A 28 -17.10 24.61 -23.77
CA ASN A 28 -17.96 23.62 -23.12
C ASN A 28 -17.17 22.33 -22.93
N VAL A 29 -16.90 21.97 -21.68
CA VAL A 29 -16.32 20.68 -21.32
C VAL A 29 -17.48 19.76 -20.99
N ALA A 30 -17.88 18.93 -21.96
CA ALA A 30 -19.01 18.03 -21.81
C ALA A 30 -18.57 16.72 -21.13
N ARG A 31 -18.26 15.66 -21.88
CA ARG A 31 -17.87 14.34 -21.33
C ARG A 31 -16.38 14.03 -21.54
N GLY A 32 -15.57 15.06 -21.71
CA GLY A 32 -14.12 14.94 -21.90
C GLY A 32 -13.33 15.71 -20.85
N ASN A 33 -12.02 15.60 -20.95
CA ASN A 33 -11.07 16.14 -19.98
C ASN A 33 -10.27 17.26 -20.65
N LEU A 34 -10.35 18.46 -20.09
CA LEU A 34 -9.59 19.63 -20.52
C LEU A 34 -8.49 19.95 -19.50
N PHE A 35 -7.24 19.79 -19.91
CA PHE A 35 -6.06 20.16 -19.13
C PHE A 35 -5.51 21.49 -19.66
N VAL A 36 -5.64 22.57 -18.90
CA VAL A 36 -5.11 23.90 -19.28
C VAL A 36 -3.79 24.12 -18.56
N ASN A 37 -2.69 24.05 -19.29
CA ASN A 37 -1.31 24.30 -18.82
C ASN A 37 -0.69 25.57 -19.42
N GLY A 38 -1.41 26.25 -20.32
CA GLY A 38 -1.11 27.59 -20.82
C GLY A 38 -2.16 28.60 -20.40
N THR A 39 -2.66 29.40 -21.35
CA THR A 39 -3.75 30.36 -21.11
C THR A 39 -4.93 30.05 -22.02
N LEU A 40 -6.14 30.01 -21.49
CA LEU A 40 -7.39 29.91 -22.24
C LEU A 40 -8.36 31.01 -21.77
N GLY A 41 -8.54 32.03 -22.62
CA GLY A 41 -9.49 33.11 -22.35
C GLY A 41 -10.96 32.68 -22.47
N GLY A 42 -11.86 33.65 -22.56
CA GLY A 42 -13.29 33.41 -22.73
C GLY A 42 -13.96 32.91 -21.45
N THR A 43 -15.01 32.11 -21.61
CA THR A 43 -15.72 31.47 -20.49
C THR A 43 -15.66 29.97 -20.60
N ILE A 44 -15.70 29.27 -19.46
CA ILE A 44 -15.72 27.81 -19.40
C ILE A 44 -16.98 27.34 -18.68
N ALA A 45 -17.66 26.36 -19.26
CA ALA A 45 -18.72 25.60 -18.63
C ALA A 45 -18.33 24.12 -18.62
N VAL A 46 -18.10 23.56 -17.43
CA VAL A 46 -17.89 22.14 -17.22
C VAL A 46 -19.24 21.51 -16.92
N GLN A 47 -19.65 20.56 -17.74
CA GLN A 47 -20.94 19.86 -17.65
C GLN A 47 -20.75 18.49 -16.98
N ASP A 48 -21.83 17.75 -16.86
CA ASP A 48 -21.81 16.37 -16.35
C ASP A 48 -20.74 15.50 -17.03
N SER A 49 -19.95 14.82 -16.19
CA SER A 49 -18.82 13.97 -16.56
C SER A 49 -17.67 14.71 -17.25
N GLY A 50 -17.65 16.04 -17.20
CA GLY A 50 -16.57 16.87 -17.71
C GLY A 50 -15.52 17.14 -16.64
N LEU A 51 -14.26 17.17 -17.05
CA LEU A 51 -13.15 17.51 -16.17
C LEU A 51 -12.43 18.75 -16.69
N LEU A 52 -12.27 19.77 -15.83
CA LEU A 52 -11.29 20.83 -15.99
C LEU A 52 -10.12 20.61 -15.02
N SER A 53 -8.90 20.63 -15.54
CA SER A 53 -7.66 20.45 -14.79
C SER A 53 -6.50 21.26 -15.37
N GLY A 54 -5.31 21.15 -14.76
CA GLY A 54 -4.07 21.81 -15.21
C GLY A 54 -3.59 22.94 -14.31
N THR A 55 -2.43 23.51 -14.66
CA THR A 55 -1.73 24.55 -13.88
C THR A 55 -1.77 25.96 -14.50
N GLY A 56 -2.58 26.12 -15.54
CA GLY A 56 -2.63 27.32 -16.37
C GLY A 56 -3.59 28.40 -15.86
N THR A 57 -3.96 29.29 -16.78
CA THR A 57 -4.97 30.34 -16.55
C THR A 57 -6.19 30.11 -17.45
N VAL A 58 -7.37 30.13 -16.86
CA VAL A 58 -8.66 30.10 -17.55
C VAL A 58 -9.44 31.39 -17.32
N GLY A 59 -10.40 31.71 -18.18
CA GLY A 59 -11.36 32.78 -17.92
C GLY A 59 -12.45 32.39 -16.91
N SER A 60 -13.54 33.16 -16.85
CA SER A 60 -14.64 32.88 -15.91
C SER A 60 -15.19 31.48 -16.12
N THR A 61 -15.36 30.73 -15.03
CA THR A 61 -15.60 29.29 -15.05
C THR A 61 -16.84 28.91 -14.24
N SER A 62 -17.65 28.02 -14.80
CA SER A 62 -18.80 27.40 -14.14
C SER A 62 -18.65 25.89 -14.14
N ILE A 63 -18.77 25.27 -12.96
CA ILE A 63 -18.78 23.82 -12.78
C ILE A 63 -20.23 23.43 -12.50
N ASN A 64 -20.87 22.82 -13.48
CA ASN A 64 -22.28 22.41 -13.42
C ASN A 64 -22.42 21.06 -12.72
N ASP A 65 -23.65 20.65 -12.46
CA ASP A 65 -23.97 19.33 -11.90
C ASP A 65 -23.25 18.20 -12.64
N GLY A 66 -22.62 17.29 -11.89
CA GLY A 66 -21.77 16.21 -12.42
C GLY A 66 -20.42 16.64 -13.00
N GLY A 67 -20.12 17.95 -13.04
CA GLY A 67 -18.84 18.48 -13.51
C GLY A 67 -17.77 18.47 -12.42
N LEU A 68 -16.51 18.30 -12.85
CA LEU A 68 -15.34 18.18 -11.99
C LEU A 68 -14.30 19.27 -12.28
N LEU A 69 -13.86 19.96 -11.23
CA LEU A 69 -12.66 20.79 -11.25
C LEU A 69 -11.58 20.13 -10.38
N ALA A 70 -10.44 19.80 -10.97
CA ALA A 70 -9.27 19.25 -10.28
C ALA A 70 -8.01 20.04 -10.68
N PRO A 71 -7.63 21.12 -9.95
CA PRO A 71 -6.48 21.94 -10.29
C PRO A 71 -5.18 21.13 -10.28
N GLY A 72 -4.20 21.58 -11.06
CA GLY A 72 -2.86 21.00 -11.03
C GLY A 72 -2.62 19.85 -12.01
N ASN A 73 -1.41 19.30 -11.92
CA ASN A 73 -1.02 18.00 -12.47
C ASN A 73 -0.39 17.17 -11.31
N SER A 74 -0.95 17.31 -10.09
CA SER A 74 -0.57 16.61 -8.86
C SER A 74 0.82 16.96 -8.30
N ILE A 75 1.04 18.00 -7.48
CA ILE A 75 0.18 19.09 -6.97
C ILE A 75 0.39 20.37 -7.80
N GLY A 76 -0.62 21.22 -7.95
CA GLY A 76 -0.47 22.50 -8.68
C GLY A 76 -1.55 23.56 -8.43
N THR A 77 -1.42 24.68 -9.15
CA THR A 77 -2.34 25.82 -9.02
C THR A 77 -2.99 26.15 -10.36
N LEU A 78 -4.31 26.25 -10.40
CA LEU A 78 -5.07 26.77 -11.53
C LEU A 78 -5.53 28.21 -11.24
N GLN A 79 -5.37 29.11 -12.20
CA GLN A 79 -5.83 30.49 -12.10
C GLN A 79 -7.13 30.68 -12.90
N VAL A 80 -8.15 31.25 -12.26
CA VAL A 80 -9.40 31.70 -12.88
C VAL A 80 -9.36 33.22 -12.95
N ASN A 81 -9.13 33.75 -14.16
CA ASN A 81 -9.17 35.18 -14.44
C ASN A 81 -10.62 35.63 -14.69
N GLY A 82 -11.37 35.76 -13.60
CA GLY A 82 -12.78 36.10 -13.58
C GLY A 82 -13.48 35.46 -12.39
N ASN A 83 -14.78 35.21 -12.53
CA ASN A 83 -15.56 34.56 -11.48
C ASN A 83 -15.49 33.03 -11.61
N LEU A 84 -15.57 32.35 -10.47
CA LEU A 84 -15.73 30.91 -10.38
C LEU A 84 -17.09 30.59 -9.74
N SER A 85 -17.84 29.67 -10.33
CA SER A 85 -19.10 29.18 -9.77
C SER A 85 -19.11 27.65 -9.77
N PHE A 86 -19.47 27.07 -8.64
CA PHE A 86 -19.83 25.68 -8.50
C PHE A 86 -21.35 25.62 -8.31
N ASN A 87 -22.00 24.73 -9.04
CA ASN A 87 -23.40 24.40 -8.85
C ASN A 87 -23.53 23.18 -7.94
N GLN A 88 -24.67 23.01 -7.30
CA GLN A 88 -24.97 21.81 -6.52
C GLN A 88 -24.79 20.55 -7.39
N GLY A 89 -24.19 19.51 -6.82
CA GLY A 89 -23.87 18.25 -7.52
C GLY A 89 -22.56 18.27 -8.32
N SER A 90 -21.87 19.42 -8.40
CA SER A 90 -20.49 19.47 -8.89
C SER A 90 -19.47 19.05 -7.83
N THR A 91 -18.27 18.71 -8.29
CA THR A 91 -17.15 18.29 -7.43
C THR A 91 -15.93 19.20 -7.61
N TYR A 92 -15.33 19.60 -6.49
CA TYR A 92 -14.00 20.19 -6.42
C TYR A 92 -13.03 19.17 -5.84
N GLN A 93 -12.14 18.62 -6.67
CA GLN A 93 -11.16 17.63 -6.23
C GLN A 93 -9.81 18.30 -6.00
N VAL A 94 -9.18 17.98 -4.88
CA VAL A 94 -7.90 18.56 -4.47
C VAL A 94 -6.97 17.48 -3.94
N GLU A 95 -5.72 17.51 -4.41
CA GLU A 95 -4.66 16.67 -3.88
C GLU A 95 -3.91 17.38 -2.75
N VAL A 96 -3.53 16.62 -1.73
CA VAL A 96 -2.79 17.11 -0.57
C VAL A 96 -1.64 16.17 -0.22
N ASP A 97 -0.56 16.73 0.32
CA ASP A 97 0.59 15.97 0.80
C ASP A 97 0.88 16.21 2.29
N PRO A 98 1.60 15.29 2.95
CA PRO A 98 1.96 15.46 4.36
C PRO A 98 2.98 16.59 4.61
N ALA A 99 3.61 17.14 3.56
CA ALA A 99 4.54 18.26 3.67
C ALA A 99 3.82 19.62 3.76
N GLY A 100 2.49 19.64 3.62
CA GLY A 100 1.67 20.86 3.68
C GLY A 100 1.40 21.49 2.31
N SER A 101 1.71 20.79 1.22
CA SER A 101 1.35 21.21 -0.14
C SER A 101 -0.06 20.76 -0.47
N SER A 102 -0.79 21.58 -1.25
CA SER A 102 -2.09 21.23 -1.80
C SER A 102 -2.28 21.79 -3.19
N ASP A 103 -3.19 21.18 -3.95
CA ASP A 103 -3.79 21.86 -5.08
C ASP A 103 -4.47 23.14 -4.65
N ARG A 104 -4.48 24.13 -5.55
CA ARG A 104 -5.11 25.42 -5.30
C ARG A 104 -5.80 25.99 -6.53
N THR A 105 -6.95 26.60 -6.29
CA THR A 105 -7.58 27.49 -7.28
C THR A 105 -7.45 28.94 -6.83
N LEU A 106 -6.89 29.79 -7.69
CA LEU A 106 -6.79 31.24 -7.49
C LEU A 106 -7.80 31.93 -8.39
N VAL A 107 -8.77 32.63 -7.80
CA VAL A 107 -9.85 33.31 -8.52
C VAL A 107 -9.64 34.82 -8.40
N SER A 108 -9.54 35.53 -9.52
CA SER A 108 -9.37 36.99 -9.51
C SER A 108 -10.66 37.76 -9.22
N GLY A 109 -11.82 37.13 -9.48
CA GLY A 109 -13.15 37.65 -9.13
C GLY A 109 -13.75 36.96 -7.90
N ASN A 110 -15.08 36.85 -7.88
CA ASN A 110 -15.82 36.15 -6.83
C ASN A 110 -15.79 34.63 -7.05
N ALA A 111 -15.80 33.87 -5.95
CA ALA A 111 -16.11 32.44 -5.99
C ALA A 111 -17.46 32.17 -5.33
N THR A 112 -18.36 31.47 -6.03
CA THR A 112 -19.64 30.99 -5.48
C THR A 112 -19.59 29.47 -5.39
N LEU A 113 -19.61 28.91 -4.18
CA LEU A 113 -19.35 27.48 -3.95
C LEU A 113 -20.60 26.58 -4.07
N GLY A 114 -21.80 27.18 -4.05
CA GLY A 114 -23.07 26.55 -4.43
C GLY A 114 -23.43 25.23 -3.75
N GLY A 115 -22.86 24.93 -2.57
CA GLY A 115 -23.10 23.65 -1.89
C GLY A 115 -22.52 22.44 -2.64
N ALA A 116 -21.48 22.63 -3.44
CA ALA A 116 -20.78 21.54 -4.12
C ALA A 116 -20.01 20.63 -3.12
N HIS A 117 -19.52 19.50 -3.64
CA HIS A 117 -18.75 18.52 -2.88
C HIS A 117 -17.24 18.75 -3.06
N VAL A 118 -16.48 18.69 -1.96
CA VAL A 118 -15.02 18.66 -2.01
C VAL A 118 -14.51 17.23 -1.83
N ASP A 119 -13.74 16.75 -2.79
CA ASP A 119 -13.10 15.44 -2.75
C ASP A 119 -11.59 15.59 -2.53
N VAL A 120 -11.09 15.11 -1.39
CA VAL A 120 -9.69 15.23 -1.00
C VAL A 120 -8.95 13.93 -1.29
N ILE A 121 -7.94 14.02 -2.15
CA ILE A 121 -7.00 12.93 -2.42
C ILE A 121 -5.71 13.18 -1.66
N ALA A 122 -5.54 12.49 -0.54
CA ALA A 122 -4.32 12.53 0.24
C ALA A 122 -3.30 11.51 -0.29
N SER A 123 -2.08 11.97 -0.52
CA SER A 123 -0.95 11.09 -0.87
C SER A 123 -0.46 10.27 0.32
N ALA A 124 0.14 9.11 0.04
CA ALA A 124 0.75 8.28 1.08
C ALA A 124 1.91 9.03 1.75
N GLY A 125 2.02 8.92 3.08
CA GLY A 125 3.12 9.54 3.81
C GLY A 125 2.92 9.55 5.31
N SER A 126 3.76 10.33 6.01
CA SER A 126 3.66 10.53 7.45
C SER A 126 2.88 11.80 7.74
N TRP A 127 1.61 11.64 8.11
CA TRP A 127 0.68 12.74 8.30
C TRP A 127 0.68 13.27 9.72
N ARG A 128 0.50 14.59 9.84
CA ARG A 128 0.33 15.29 11.11
C ARG A 128 -1.13 15.67 11.32
N ILE A 129 -1.56 15.67 12.57
CA ILE A 129 -2.91 16.08 12.96
C ILE A 129 -3.00 17.59 12.85
N GLY A 130 -4.06 18.09 12.22
CA GLY A 130 -4.33 19.52 12.09
C GLY A 130 -3.55 20.22 10.99
N THR A 131 -2.92 19.49 10.06
CA THR A 131 -2.29 20.12 8.88
C THR A 131 -3.33 20.91 8.10
N ALA A 132 -3.03 22.18 7.85
CA ALA A 132 -3.93 23.12 7.21
C ALA A 132 -3.46 23.46 5.78
N TYR A 133 -4.40 23.51 4.85
CA TYR A 133 -4.18 23.77 3.43
C TYR A 133 -5.11 24.88 2.97
N THR A 134 -4.60 25.84 2.17
CA THR A 134 -5.48 26.80 1.47
C THR A 134 -5.76 26.27 0.07
N ILE A 135 -6.96 25.74 -0.13
CA ILE A 135 -7.33 25.05 -1.36
C ILE A 135 -8.01 25.97 -2.39
N LEU A 136 -8.59 27.09 -1.96
CA LEU A 136 -9.19 28.08 -2.87
C LEU A 136 -9.02 29.48 -2.29
N THR A 137 -8.67 30.43 -3.14
CA THR A 137 -8.64 31.87 -2.80
C THR A 137 -9.37 32.67 -3.86
N ALA A 138 -10.32 33.51 -3.44
CA ALA A 138 -11.06 34.42 -4.29
C ALA A 138 -10.79 35.87 -3.89
N ALA A 139 -10.15 36.63 -4.78
CA ALA A 139 -9.81 38.03 -4.55
C ALA A 139 -11.06 38.92 -4.45
N GLY A 140 -12.13 38.58 -5.18
CA GLY A 140 -13.44 39.21 -5.02
C GLY A 140 -14.24 38.72 -3.80
N GLY A 141 -13.77 37.67 -3.13
CA GLY A 141 -14.41 37.07 -1.95
C GLY A 141 -15.35 35.89 -2.26
N LEU A 142 -15.69 35.14 -1.20
CA LEU A 142 -16.59 33.99 -1.24
C LEU A 142 -18.07 34.37 -1.08
N ASN A 143 -18.36 35.61 -0.71
CA ASN A 143 -19.71 36.15 -0.49
C ASN A 143 -20.58 35.30 0.45
N GLY A 144 -19.97 34.63 1.43
CA GLY A 144 -20.67 33.75 2.39
C GLY A 144 -21.14 32.42 1.80
N SER A 145 -20.70 32.06 0.60
CA SER A 145 -20.96 30.73 0.04
C SER A 145 -20.00 29.68 0.60
N GLU A 146 -20.50 28.46 0.77
CA GLU A 146 -19.77 27.32 1.33
C GLU A 146 -19.96 26.06 0.47
N PHE A 147 -19.07 25.09 0.63
CA PHE A 147 -19.26 23.73 0.12
C PHE A 147 -20.16 22.96 1.09
N ALA A 148 -20.95 22.00 0.59
CA ALA A 148 -21.90 21.27 1.44
C ALA A 148 -21.29 20.06 2.14
N VAL A 149 -20.35 19.38 1.46
CA VAL A 149 -19.76 18.12 1.91
C VAL A 149 -18.28 18.11 1.57
N VAL A 150 -17.46 17.53 2.43
CA VAL A 150 -16.06 17.21 2.18
C VAL A 150 -15.79 15.75 2.52
N THR A 151 -15.03 15.05 1.68
CA THR A 151 -14.61 13.66 1.92
C THR A 151 -13.13 13.48 1.62
N SER A 152 -12.52 12.45 2.19
CA SER A 152 -11.16 12.04 1.85
C SER A 152 -11.05 10.53 1.67
N ASN A 153 -9.96 10.12 1.01
CA ASN A 153 -9.53 8.72 0.91
C ASN A 153 -8.96 8.14 2.22
N LEU A 154 -8.62 8.99 3.20
CA LEU A 154 -8.00 8.57 4.46
C LEU A 154 -8.97 7.79 5.37
N GLN A 155 -8.42 6.83 6.12
CA GLN A 155 -9.17 6.02 7.06
C GLN A 155 -9.30 6.67 8.45
N PHE A 156 -8.24 7.35 8.90
CA PHE A 156 -8.11 7.81 10.30
C PHE A 156 -8.12 9.33 10.48
N LEU A 157 -8.16 10.07 9.36
CA LEU A 157 -8.21 11.53 9.35
C LEU A 157 -9.43 12.02 8.56
N ASP A 158 -10.29 12.77 9.23
CA ASP A 158 -11.44 13.42 8.62
C ASP A 158 -11.04 14.81 8.09
N PRO A 159 -11.46 15.15 6.86
CA PRO A 159 -11.29 16.50 6.34
C PRO A 159 -12.36 17.43 6.91
N VAL A 160 -11.94 18.64 7.27
CA VAL A 160 -12.81 19.72 7.73
C VAL A 160 -12.50 20.98 6.96
N LEU A 161 -13.53 21.65 6.46
CA LEU A 161 -13.39 22.94 5.80
C LEU A 161 -13.63 24.08 6.79
N THR A 162 -12.80 25.11 6.68
CA THR A 162 -12.96 26.38 7.39
C THR A 162 -12.85 27.53 6.40
N TYR A 163 -13.51 28.64 6.70
CA TYR A 163 -13.66 29.75 5.76
C TYR A 163 -13.23 31.07 6.39
N ASP A 164 -12.58 31.91 5.59
CA ASP A 164 -12.49 33.34 5.82
C ASP A 164 -13.18 34.08 4.65
N PRO A 165 -13.25 35.43 4.61
CA PRO A 165 -13.94 36.15 3.55
C PRO A 165 -13.49 35.83 2.11
N SER A 166 -12.27 35.32 1.93
CA SER A 166 -11.64 35.08 0.62
C SER A 166 -11.08 33.67 0.44
N ASN A 167 -10.94 32.86 1.49
CA ASN A 167 -10.25 31.58 1.43
C ASN A 167 -11.12 30.42 1.91
N VAL A 168 -10.96 29.29 1.21
CA VAL A 168 -11.37 27.97 1.69
C VAL A 168 -10.13 27.26 2.18
N MET A 169 -10.14 26.91 3.46
CA MET A 169 -9.07 26.17 4.11
C MET A 169 -9.56 24.75 4.43
N LEU A 170 -8.68 23.78 4.23
CA LEU A 170 -8.88 22.37 4.57
C LEU A 170 -7.97 22.03 5.75
N ILE A 171 -8.52 21.36 6.76
CA ILE A 171 -7.78 20.84 7.91
C ILE A 171 -8.08 19.35 8.03
N LEU A 172 -7.05 18.52 8.18
CA LEU A 172 -7.22 17.09 8.46
C LEU A 172 -7.16 16.83 9.96
N ARG A 173 -8.22 16.25 10.53
CA ARG A 173 -8.35 16.01 11.97
C ARG A 173 -8.43 14.52 12.24
N ARG A 174 -7.89 14.08 13.37
CA ARG A 174 -8.09 12.72 13.86
C ARG A 174 -9.59 12.45 14.03
N ASN A 175 -10.07 11.37 13.40
CA ASN A 175 -11.43 10.89 13.57
C ASN A 175 -11.56 9.95 14.77
N ASP A 176 -12.75 9.43 15.02
CA ASP A 176 -13.09 8.56 16.15
C ASP A 176 -12.85 7.07 15.89
N ILE A 177 -12.29 6.71 14.73
CA ILE A 177 -12.01 5.31 14.38
C ILE A 177 -10.67 4.90 14.96
N ASP A 178 -10.65 4.01 15.95
CA ASP A 178 -9.42 3.44 16.50
C ASP A 178 -8.73 2.49 15.50
N PHE A 179 -7.40 2.35 15.58
CA PHE A 179 -6.69 1.35 14.77
C PHE A 179 -7.19 -0.07 15.08
N ALA A 180 -7.52 -0.33 16.35
CA ALA A 180 -8.06 -1.60 16.81
C ALA A 180 -9.47 -1.91 16.27
N GLU A 181 -10.22 -0.90 15.81
CA GLU A 181 -11.58 -1.09 15.31
C GLU A 181 -11.61 -1.82 13.97
N ILE A 182 -10.64 -1.53 13.09
CA ILE A 182 -10.54 -2.19 11.78
C ILE A 182 -9.76 -3.52 11.82
N ALA A 183 -9.27 -3.92 13.01
CA ALA A 183 -8.53 -5.15 13.23
C ALA A 183 -9.46 -6.38 13.26
N LYS A 184 -9.09 -7.43 12.52
CA LYS A 184 -9.93 -8.63 12.39
C LYS A 184 -9.67 -9.65 13.50
N THR A 185 -8.41 -9.93 13.83
CA THR A 185 -8.06 -10.97 14.81
C THR A 185 -7.74 -10.41 16.20
N PRO A 186 -7.81 -11.23 17.27
CA PRO A 186 -7.48 -10.77 18.62
C PRO A 186 -6.06 -10.21 18.76
N ASN A 187 -5.09 -10.79 18.05
CA ASN A 187 -3.71 -10.32 18.07
C ASN A 187 -3.54 -8.99 17.33
N GLN A 188 -4.18 -8.84 16.16
CA GLN A 188 -4.26 -7.54 15.45
C GLN A 188 -4.86 -6.47 16.34
N ARG A 189 -5.97 -6.79 17.01
CA ARG A 189 -6.65 -5.86 17.91
C ARG A 189 -5.80 -5.49 19.12
N ARG A 190 -5.09 -6.44 19.74
CA ARG A 190 -4.19 -6.17 20.87
C ARG A 190 -2.99 -5.30 20.45
N ALA A 191 -2.39 -5.60 19.30
CA ALA A 191 -1.28 -4.81 18.76
C ALA A 191 -1.74 -3.38 18.43
N ALA A 192 -2.82 -3.25 17.65
CA ALA A 192 -3.38 -1.95 17.29
C ALA A 192 -3.85 -1.16 18.54
N LYS A 193 -4.52 -1.81 19.50
CA LYS A 193 -4.95 -1.16 20.74
C LYS A 193 -3.77 -0.63 21.55
N SER A 194 -2.61 -1.30 21.55
CA SER A 194 -1.44 -0.77 22.23
C SER A 194 -0.95 0.56 21.62
N ILE A 195 -1.18 0.75 20.32
CA ILE A 195 -0.92 2.00 19.61
C ILE A 195 -1.98 3.04 19.95
N ASP A 196 -3.26 2.66 19.96
CA ASP A 196 -4.36 3.55 20.36
C ASP A 196 -4.18 4.06 21.81
N ASP A 197 -3.82 3.16 22.74
CA ASP A 197 -3.53 3.50 24.14
C ASP A 197 -2.32 4.43 24.27
N PHE A 198 -1.30 4.26 23.41
CA PHE A 198 -0.17 5.16 23.34
C PHE A 198 -0.58 6.56 22.85
N ILE A 199 -1.37 6.63 21.78
CA ILE A 199 -1.91 7.89 21.23
C ILE A 199 -2.72 8.64 22.29
N ALA A 200 -3.54 7.93 23.07
CA ALA A 200 -4.40 8.54 24.09
C ALA A 200 -3.61 9.17 25.26
N LEU A 201 -2.35 8.76 25.48
CA LEU A 201 -1.50 9.23 26.57
C LEU A 201 -0.52 10.33 26.14
N ASP A 202 -0.23 10.45 24.85
CA ASP A 202 0.72 11.43 24.31
C ASP A 202 -0.03 12.64 23.73
N PRO A 203 0.32 13.89 24.11
CA PRO A 203 -0.29 15.08 23.54
C PRO A 203 0.11 15.36 22.08
N ASN A 204 1.22 14.80 21.58
CA ASN A 204 1.73 14.97 20.21
C ASN A 204 2.11 13.61 19.59
N PRO A 205 1.16 12.68 19.45
CA PRO A 205 1.45 11.30 19.06
C PRO A 205 1.97 11.17 17.62
N ASP A 206 1.68 12.15 16.77
CA ASP A 206 2.09 12.22 15.37
C ASP A 206 3.53 12.71 15.16
N ASP A 207 4.25 13.09 16.22
CA ASP A 207 5.71 13.28 16.18
C ASP A 207 6.45 11.93 15.98
N TYR A 208 5.78 10.80 16.25
CA TYR A 208 6.31 9.46 16.02
C TYR A 208 6.06 9.00 14.58
N PRO A 209 7.10 8.64 13.80
CA PRO A 209 6.96 8.32 12.39
C PRO A 209 6.02 7.14 12.08
N LEU A 210 5.90 6.17 13.00
CA LEU A 210 4.95 5.07 12.84
C LEU A 210 3.50 5.58 12.91
N ILE A 211 3.19 6.43 13.89
CA ILE A 211 1.85 6.99 14.07
C ILE A 211 1.48 7.84 12.87
N GLY A 212 2.35 8.76 12.46
CA GLY A 212 2.08 9.59 11.30
C GLY A 212 1.82 8.78 10.02
N LYS A 213 2.56 7.67 9.82
CA LYS A 213 2.29 6.74 8.71
C LYS A 213 0.95 6.02 8.83
N LEU A 214 0.59 5.56 10.02
CA LEU A 214 -0.69 4.89 10.26
C LEU A 214 -1.88 5.85 10.05
N LEU A 215 -1.76 7.09 10.52
CA LEU A 215 -2.76 8.14 10.29
C LEU A 215 -2.96 8.45 8.80
N GLY A 216 -1.88 8.31 8.01
CA GLY A 216 -1.87 8.51 6.56
C GLY A 216 -2.42 7.38 5.71
N LEU A 217 -2.91 6.30 6.31
CA LEU A 217 -3.43 5.16 5.55
C LEU A 217 -4.79 5.49 4.95
N ASP A 218 -4.95 5.12 3.68
CA ASP A 218 -6.25 5.16 3.01
C ASP A 218 -7.14 3.97 3.43
N LYS A 219 -8.43 4.07 3.11
CA LYS A 219 -9.44 3.06 3.45
C LYS A 219 -9.15 1.66 2.89
N ALA A 220 -8.40 1.55 1.78
CA ALA A 220 -8.06 0.27 1.15
C ALA A 220 -6.79 -0.34 1.78
N THR A 221 -5.80 0.47 2.12
CA THR A 221 -4.50 0.03 2.64
C THR A 221 -4.47 -0.13 4.16
N ALA A 222 -5.37 0.56 4.88
CA ALA A 222 -5.43 0.51 6.34
C ALA A 222 -5.63 -0.91 6.90
N PRO A 223 -6.64 -1.71 6.46
CA PRO A 223 -6.84 -3.06 6.99
C PRO A 223 -5.66 -4.00 6.73
N LEU A 224 -4.99 -3.85 5.58
CA LEU A 224 -3.83 -4.65 5.21
C LEU A 224 -2.62 -4.34 6.09
N THR A 225 -2.43 -3.07 6.43
CA THR A 225 -1.31 -2.63 7.27
C THR A 225 -1.52 -3.03 8.72
N ILE A 226 -2.74 -2.86 9.25
CA ILE A 226 -3.09 -3.30 10.62
C ILE A 226 -2.89 -4.82 10.78
N ALA A 227 -3.16 -5.61 9.74
CA ALA A 227 -2.93 -7.05 9.76
C ALA A 227 -1.46 -7.46 9.98
N GLN A 228 -0.50 -6.57 9.66
CA GLN A 228 0.94 -6.84 9.78
C GLN A 228 1.51 -6.46 11.15
N LEU A 229 0.82 -5.62 11.93
CA LEU A 229 1.32 -5.10 13.22
C LEU A 229 1.75 -6.16 14.24
N PRO A 230 1.06 -7.30 14.42
CA PRO A 230 1.41 -8.24 15.49
C PRO A 230 2.70 -9.04 15.25
N GLY A 231 3.27 -8.99 14.05
CA GLY A 231 4.53 -9.68 13.72
C GLY A 231 4.44 -11.21 13.76
N GLU A 232 3.24 -11.79 13.56
CA GLU A 232 2.98 -13.23 13.75
C GLU A 232 3.81 -14.14 12.85
N ILE A 233 4.28 -13.60 11.72
CA ILE A 233 5.21 -14.31 10.82
C ILE A 233 6.48 -14.75 11.55
N HIS A 234 6.97 -13.97 12.53
CA HIS A 234 8.17 -14.31 13.29
C HIS A 234 7.96 -15.50 14.22
N ALA A 235 6.80 -15.55 14.89
CA ALA A 235 6.45 -16.68 15.75
C ALA A 235 6.17 -17.94 14.91
N SER A 236 5.43 -17.79 13.81
CA SER A 236 5.08 -18.87 12.89
C SER A 236 6.31 -19.48 12.22
N LEU A 237 7.28 -18.65 11.81
CA LEU A 237 8.55 -19.10 11.25
C LEU A 237 9.38 -19.91 12.26
N LYS A 238 9.39 -19.53 13.54
CA LYS A 238 10.09 -20.32 14.58
C LYS A 238 9.49 -21.71 14.73
N SER A 239 8.16 -21.82 14.72
CA SER A 239 7.46 -23.11 14.74
C SER A 239 7.78 -23.94 13.51
N ALA A 240 7.78 -23.33 12.31
CA ALA A 240 8.16 -24.00 11.07
C ALA A 240 9.61 -24.50 11.12
N LEU A 241 10.57 -23.67 11.55
CA LEU A 241 11.98 -24.07 11.66
C LEU A 241 12.18 -25.21 12.68
N LEU A 242 11.37 -25.24 13.75
CA LEU A 242 11.39 -26.33 14.72
C LEU A 242 10.88 -27.64 14.10
N ASP A 243 9.80 -27.57 13.32
CA ASP A 243 9.31 -28.71 12.53
C ASP A 243 10.37 -29.18 11.54
N ASP A 244 10.94 -28.27 10.75
CA ASP A 244 11.99 -28.53 9.75
C ASP A 244 13.24 -29.22 10.33
N SER A 245 13.52 -29.07 11.63
CA SER A 245 14.65 -29.72 12.29
C SER A 245 14.63 -31.25 12.17
N HIS A 246 13.46 -31.86 11.90
CA HIS A 246 13.36 -33.32 11.75
C HIS A 246 14.11 -33.83 10.51
N PHE A 247 14.20 -33.08 9.41
CA PHE A 247 14.88 -33.56 8.20
C PHE A 247 16.35 -33.94 8.44
N ILE A 248 17.06 -33.15 9.27
CA ILE A 248 18.46 -33.42 9.63
C ILE A 248 18.55 -34.63 10.57
N ARG A 249 17.68 -34.68 11.58
CA ARG A 249 17.63 -35.80 12.54
C ARG A 249 17.29 -37.12 11.85
N ASP A 250 16.32 -37.09 10.93
CA ASP A 250 15.89 -38.26 10.18
C ASP A 250 16.98 -38.76 9.25
N ALA A 251 17.69 -37.87 8.54
CA ALA A 251 18.82 -38.27 7.71
C ALA A 251 19.93 -38.94 8.52
N ALA A 252 20.31 -38.36 9.67
CA ALA A 252 21.32 -38.94 10.55
C ALA A 252 20.86 -40.29 11.14
N ASN A 253 19.62 -40.38 11.62
CA ASN A 253 19.06 -41.60 12.18
C ASN A 253 18.88 -42.69 11.11
N ASN A 254 18.45 -42.32 9.90
CA ASN A 254 18.33 -43.24 8.77
C ASN A 254 19.70 -43.78 8.36
N ARG A 255 20.72 -42.92 8.31
CA ARG A 255 22.09 -43.33 8.02
C ARG A 255 22.61 -44.31 9.07
N LEU A 256 22.45 -43.99 10.36
CA LEU A 256 22.87 -44.88 11.45
C LEU A 256 22.13 -46.23 11.40
N ARG A 257 20.80 -46.21 11.21
CA ARG A 257 20.00 -47.44 11.08
C ARG A 257 20.45 -48.30 9.89
N ALA A 258 20.70 -47.68 8.73
CA ALA A 258 21.20 -48.36 7.54
C ALA A 258 22.61 -48.93 7.75
N ALA A 259 23.45 -48.27 8.56
CA ALA A 259 24.82 -48.69 8.81
C ALA A 259 24.98 -49.84 9.82
N PHE A 260 23.94 -50.14 10.60
CA PHE A 260 23.89 -51.23 11.59
C PHE A 260 22.88 -52.33 11.22
N GLU A 261 22.43 -52.39 9.96
CA GLU A 261 21.47 -53.41 9.49
C GLU A 261 20.18 -53.48 10.33
N ALA A 262 19.71 -52.34 10.83
CA ALA A 262 18.48 -52.30 11.59
C ALA A 262 17.27 -52.68 10.71
N VAL A 263 16.31 -53.42 11.30
CA VAL A 263 15.10 -53.89 10.61
C VAL A 263 14.37 -52.71 9.95
N ALA A 264 14.03 -52.86 8.66
CA ALA A 264 13.34 -51.85 7.83
C ALA A 264 14.09 -50.51 7.66
N ALA A 265 15.43 -50.49 7.80
CA ALA A 265 16.22 -49.32 7.45
C ALA A 265 16.12 -49.01 5.94
N PRO A 266 15.96 -47.74 5.55
CA PRO A 266 15.96 -47.37 4.14
C PRO A 266 17.35 -47.63 3.53
N SER A 267 17.40 -48.44 2.46
CA SER A 267 18.64 -48.79 1.78
C SER A 267 19.03 -47.70 0.79
N PHE A 268 19.91 -46.80 1.19
CA PHE A 268 20.54 -45.83 0.29
C PHE A 268 21.94 -46.32 -0.10
N PRO A 269 22.31 -46.32 -1.39
CA PRO A 269 23.67 -46.64 -1.79
C PRO A 269 24.63 -45.58 -1.27
N VAL A 270 25.79 -46.03 -0.80
CA VAL A 270 26.84 -45.20 -0.22
C VAL A 270 28.12 -45.39 -1.04
N LEU A 271 28.93 -44.35 -1.18
CA LEU A 271 30.26 -44.47 -1.79
C LEU A 271 31.26 -44.91 -0.71
N ALA A 272 31.73 -46.14 -0.79
CA ALA A 272 32.70 -46.71 0.14
C ALA A 272 34.11 -46.64 -0.43
N TYR A 273 35.08 -46.21 0.37
CA TYR A 273 36.48 -46.11 -0.03
C TYR A 273 37.25 -47.35 0.44
N GLY A 274 37.85 -48.10 -0.49
CA GLY A 274 38.63 -49.29 -0.20
C GLY A 274 39.94 -49.37 -1.00
N PRO A 275 40.73 -50.44 -0.81
CA PRO A 275 42.03 -50.64 -1.47
C PRO A 275 41.94 -50.66 -3.01
N ASP A 276 40.82 -51.13 -3.55
CA ASP A 276 40.56 -51.26 -4.99
C ASP A 276 39.87 -50.02 -5.60
N GLY A 277 39.61 -48.97 -4.80
CA GLY A 277 39.01 -47.72 -5.24
C GLY A 277 37.67 -47.38 -4.57
N VAL A 278 36.91 -46.50 -5.21
CA VAL A 278 35.59 -46.02 -4.75
C VAL A 278 34.49 -46.86 -5.39
N GLU A 279 33.68 -47.51 -4.57
CA GLU A 279 32.60 -48.38 -5.05
C GLU A 279 31.27 -48.04 -4.38
N PRO A 280 30.15 -48.07 -5.13
CA PRO A 280 28.81 -48.02 -4.53
C PRO A 280 28.54 -49.31 -3.75
N GLN A 281 28.24 -49.19 -2.46
CA GLN A 281 27.87 -50.34 -1.61
C GLN A 281 26.53 -50.12 -0.92
N ALA A 282 25.90 -51.22 -0.50
CA ALA A 282 24.85 -51.17 0.50
C ALA A 282 25.42 -50.46 1.75
N GLY A 283 24.60 -49.66 2.43
CA GLY A 283 25.06 -48.77 3.51
C GLY A 283 25.69 -49.44 4.74
N THR A 284 25.91 -50.76 4.71
CA THR A 284 26.26 -51.65 5.82
C THR A 284 27.74 -52.01 5.90
N GLY A 285 28.62 -51.38 5.09
CA GLY A 285 30.05 -51.76 5.01
C GLY A 285 30.96 -51.19 6.10
N ASP A 286 32.02 -51.92 6.47
CA ASP A 286 33.03 -51.58 7.50
C ASP A 286 34.06 -50.51 7.08
N ARG A 287 33.73 -49.69 6.07
CA ARG A 287 34.66 -48.71 5.49
C ARG A 287 34.21 -47.28 5.75
N PHE A 288 35.09 -46.34 5.47
CA PHE A 288 34.68 -44.94 5.32
C PHE A 288 33.65 -44.83 4.20
N ALA A 289 32.56 -44.15 4.51
CA ALA A 289 31.35 -44.12 3.74
C ALA A 289 30.92 -42.67 3.50
N VAL A 290 30.70 -42.28 2.24
CA VAL A 290 30.11 -41.00 1.87
C VAL A 290 28.67 -41.21 1.42
N TRP A 291 27.75 -40.49 2.04
CA TRP A 291 26.32 -40.58 1.77
C TRP A 291 25.73 -39.20 1.47
N GLY A 292 24.61 -39.19 0.76
CA GLY A 292 23.85 -37.97 0.49
C GLY A 292 22.36 -38.25 0.43
N GLN A 293 21.56 -37.27 0.86
CA GLN A 293 20.11 -37.36 0.88
C GLN A 293 19.50 -36.03 0.45
N GLY A 294 18.63 -36.06 -0.56
CA GLY A 294 17.71 -34.97 -0.87
C GLY A 294 16.45 -35.05 -0.04
N PHE A 295 15.88 -33.92 0.34
CA PHE A 295 14.59 -33.86 1.02
C PHE A 295 13.75 -32.70 0.49
N GLY A 296 12.44 -32.86 0.59
CA GLY A 296 11.47 -31.83 0.26
C GLY A 296 10.14 -32.11 0.94
N SER A 297 9.42 -31.06 1.29
CA SER A 297 8.13 -31.20 1.96
C SER A 297 7.30 -29.94 1.78
N TRP A 298 5.99 -30.14 1.63
CA TRP A 298 4.98 -29.10 1.72
C TRP A 298 4.15 -29.34 2.97
N ALA A 299 3.76 -28.24 3.64
CA ALA A 299 2.89 -28.26 4.80
C ALA A 299 1.88 -27.12 4.69
N ASN A 300 0.66 -27.37 5.15
CA ASN A 300 -0.38 -26.38 5.33
C ASN A 300 -0.91 -26.52 6.77
N TRP A 301 -0.83 -25.44 7.54
CA TRP A 301 -1.48 -25.33 8.83
C TRP A 301 -2.76 -24.51 8.68
N ASN A 302 -3.88 -25.10 9.08
CA ASN A 302 -5.19 -24.46 8.99
C ASN A 302 -5.22 -23.16 9.79
N SER A 303 -5.88 -22.15 9.22
CA SER A 303 -6.23 -20.92 9.90
C SER A 303 -7.49 -21.08 10.75
N ASN A 304 -7.71 -20.14 11.66
CA ASN A 304 -9.01 -19.89 12.26
C ASN A 304 -9.22 -18.37 12.42
N ASP A 305 -10.33 -17.97 13.04
CA ASP A 305 -10.68 -16.56 13.23
C ASP A 305 -9.68 -15.78 14.11
N GLN A 306 -8.75 -16.47 14.76
CA GLN A 306 -7.79 -15.91 15.70
C GLN A 306 -6.34 -16.01 15.24
N VAL A 307 -6.00 -17.02 14.43
CA VAL A 307 -4.63 -17.37 14.04
C VAL A 307 -4.58 -17.59 12.52
N PRO A 308 -3.64 -16.94 11.80
CA PRO A 308 -3.47 -17.15 10.38
C PRO A 308 -3.00 -18.57 10.10
N GLY A 309 -3.37 -19.07 8.94
CA GLY A 309 -2.82 -20.31 8.42
C GLY A 309 -1.39 -20.07 7.93
N LEU A 310 -0.64 -21.15 7.78
CA LEU A 310 0.73 -21.10 7.29
C LEU A 310 0.88 -22.12 6.18
N ASP A 311 1.31 -21.67 5.02
CA ASP A 311 1.79 -22.55 3.96
C ASP A 311 3.32 -22.56 3.99
N ARG A 312 3.92 -23.74 3.89
CA ARG A 312 5.37 -23.90 3.92
C ARG A 312 5.82 -24.90 2.89
N SER A 313 6.89 -24.56 2.19
CA SER A 313 7.64 -25.46 1.32
C SER A 313 9.10 -25.46 1.71
N VAL A 314 9.70 -26.64 1.85
CA VAL A 314 11.15 -26.79 1.98
C VAL A 314 11.67 -27.68 0.88
N GLY A 315 12.90 -27.41 0.47
CA GLY A 315 13.74 -28.34 -0.26
C GLY A 315 15.18 -28.20 0.19
N GLY A 316 15.92 -29.30 0.15
CA GLY A 316 17.32 -29.28 0.52
C GLY A 316 18.04 -30.58 0.21
N PHE A 317 19.34 -30.58 0.48
CA PHE A 317 20.17 -31.76 0.44
C PHE A 317 21.13 -31.77 1.62
N LEU A 318 21.45 -32.97 2.07
CA LEU A 318 22.45 -33.27 3.08
C LEU A 318 23.51 -34.17 2.46
N ILE A 319 24.76 -33.94 2.82
CA ILE A 319 25.89 -34.82 2.52
C ILE A 319 26.60 -35.13 3.84
N GLY A 320 27.09 -36.36 3.97
CA GLY A 320 27.80 -36.77 5.17
C GLY A 320 28.83 -37.84 4.89
N GLY A 321 29.73 -38.00 5.84
CA GLY A 321 30.74 -39.04 5.86
C GLY A 321 30.83 -39.67 7.24
N ASP A 322 30.92 -40.99 7.30
CA ASP A 322 31.11 -41.73 8.55
C ASP A 322 32.08 -42.91 8.40
N VAL A 323 32.70 -43.29 9.52
CA VAL A 323 33.62 -44.42 9.63
C VAL A 323 33.27 -45.25 10.89
N PRO A 324 33.34 -46.59 10.82
CA PRO A 324 33.23 -47.41 12.02
C PRO A 324 34.43 -47.23 12.96
N PHE A 325 34.18 -47.30 14.26
CA PHE A 325 35.17 -47.29 15.32
C PHE A 325 34.89 -48.47 16.26
N GLY A 326 35.63 -49.58 16.08
CA GLY A 326 35.28 -50.85 16.70
C GLY A 326 33.98 -51.45 16.13
N GLU A 327 33.43 -52.46 16.82
CA GLU A 327 32.28 -53.24 16.31
C GLU A 327 30.91 -52.58 16.53
N SER A 328 30.82 -51.54 17.36
CA SER A 328 29.52 -51.00 17.82
C SER A 328 29.40 -49.47 17.75
N VAL A 329 30.41 -48.76 17.26
CA VAL A 329 30.40 -47.29 17.20
C VAL A 329 30.69 -46.83 15.78
N ARG A 330 29.99 -45.80 15.33
CA ARG A 330 30.30 -45.05 14.10
C ARG A 330 30.44 -43.58 14.44
N VAL A 331 31.44 -42.95 13.84
CA VAL A 331 31.70 -41.51 13.99
C VAL A 331 31.63 -40.88 12.60
N GLY A 332 30.93 -39.75 12.50
CA GLY A 332 30.77 -39.07 11.23
C GLY A 332 30.43 -37.60 11.39
N ALA A 333 30.46 -36.91 10.26
CA ALA A 333 30.05 -35.51 10.13
C ALA A 333 29.08 -35.37 8.96
N LEU A 334 28.18 -34.40 9.06
CA LEU A 334 27.25 -34.05 7.99
C LEU A 334 27.20 -32.54 7.81
N ALA A 335 26.92 -32.12 6.58
CA ALA A 335 26.66 -30.75 6.19
C ALA A 335 25.54 -30.74 5.16
N GLY A 336 24.91 -29.60 4.96
CA GLY A 336 23.93 -29.49 3.90
C GLY A 336 23.33 -28.11 3.76
N TYR A 337 22.39 -28.01 2.83
CA TYR A 337 21.72 -26.78 2.46
C TYR A 337 20.23 -27.01 2.37
N SER A 338 19.44 -26.05 2.87
CA SER A 338 18.00 -26.05 2.77
C SER A 338 17.48 -24.66 2.48
N ARG A 339 16.40 -24.60 1.69
CA ARG A 339 15.62 -23.38 1.46
C ARG A 339 14.18 -23.62 1.86
N THR A 340 13.68 -22.79 2.78
CA THR A 340 12.29 -22.80 3.22
C THR A 340 11.59 -21.53 2.72
N SER A 341 10.39 -21.68 2.14
CA SER A 341 9.50 -20.58 1.78
C SER A 341 8.20 -20.73 2.59
N THR A 342 7.73 -19.62 3.16
CA THR A 342 6.54 -19.56 4.01
C THR A 342 5.62 -18.43 3.59
N ASN A 343 4.30 -18.66 3.61
CA ASN A 343 3.28 -17.63 3.40
C ASN A 343 2.19 -17.70 4.48
N LEU A 344 1.74 -16.56 4.98
CA LEU A 344 0.60 -16.49 5.90
C LEU A 344 -0.69 -16.40 5.10
N ALA A 345 -1.58 -17.37 5.30
CA ALA A 345 -2.89 -17.41 4.67
C ALA A 345 -3.96 -16.98 5.68
N TRP A 346 -4.44 -15.75 5.55
CA TRP A 346 -5.62 -15.29 6.26
C TRP A 346 -6.88 -15.75 5.50
N VAL A 347 -7.98 -16.00 6.23
CA VAL A 347 -9.27 -16.45 5.67
C VAL A 347 -9.86 -15.46 4.64
N LEU A 348 -9.30 -14.25 4.50
CA LEU A 348 -9.75 -13.25 3.52
C LEU A 348 -8.59 -12.70 2.67
N GLN A 349 -8.48 -13.27 1.47
CA GLN A 349 -7.73 -12.89 0.26
C GLN A 349 -6.20 -13.13 0.22
N PRO A 350 -5.67 -13.59 -0.94
CA PRO A 350 -4.26 -13.94 -1.10
C PRO A 350 -3.38 -12.69 -1.12
N MET A 351 -2.44 -12.59 -0.17
CA MET A 351 -1.33 -11.65 -0.28
C MET A 351 -0.19 -12.29 -1.09
N SER A 352 0.06 -11.74 -2.28
CA SER A 352 1.30 -11.95 -3.02
C SER A 352 2.26 -10.80 -2.70
N ILE A 353 3.21 -11.03 -1.79
CA ILE A 353 4.32 -10.10 -1.57
C ILE A 353 5.51 -10.62 -2.39
N ILE A 354 5.83 -9.91 -3.47
CA ILE A 354 7.10 -10.09 -4.20
C ILE A 354 8.10 -9.14 -3.53
N ILE A 355 9.07 -9.71 -2.82
CA ILE A 355 10.29 -9.00 -2.43
C ILE A 355 11.26 -9.20 -3.58
N ILE A 356 11.68 -8.11 -4.24
CA ILE A 356 12.79 -8.10 -5.20
C ILE A 356 14.10 -8.01 -4.43
#